data_AF-A0A2G5J507-F1
#
_entry.id   AF-A0A2G5J507-F1
#
_cell.length_a   1.000
_cell.length_b   1.000
_cell.length_c   1.000
_cell.angle_alpha   90.00
_cell.angle_beta   90.00
_cell.angle_gamma   90.00
#
_symmetry.space_group_name_H-M   'P 1'
#
loop_
_entity.id
_entity.type
_entity.pdbx_description
1 polymer ?
#
loop_
_entity_poly.entity_id
_entity_poly.type
_entity_poly.pdbx_seq_one_letter_code
_entity_poly.pdbx_strand_id
1 'polypeptide(L)'
;MPSGTMPLMPTLDDLPPYRRAKLLWDFAHFGVWGVDQKVREAVGKPCHVNGPVPDPPRVAVLGDDGRFHLMSGDQMHCSKKPFDQGWEHRQYCSWSASDTGTAPVGDPGQSQTLDHRWFVNAEGEGVPLESVSAEQHCAGGGYGGFHFWPPPPAKTAVVRRLRAALVEALGPDCHLCGALPGAMVDHDYSTGMVRGLLCRLCNRTVEECPHVDGCPKAEYMNNPPAAHLALAYPPYLAYEPKESTRKRKIELLGFDPLAEWRS
;
A
#
# COMPACT_ATOMS: atom_id res chain seq x y z
N MET A 1 34.31 26.77 23.06
CA MET A 1 32.95 26.73 22.51
C MET A 1 33.06 26.14 21.12
N PRO A 2 32.66 24.88 20.86
CA PRO A 2 32.64 24.38 19.49
C PRO A 2 31.58 25.18 18.71
N SER A 3 32.00 25.88 17.66
CA SER A 3 31.10 26.48 16.68
C SER A 3 30.30 25.36 16.01
N GLY A 4 29.13 25.07 16.57
CA GLY A 4 28.20 24.11 15.97
C GLY A 4 27.71 24.67 14.64
N THR A 5 28.20 24.10 13.55
CA THR A 5 27.64 24.30 12.22
C THR A 5 26.20 23.82 12.28
N MET A 6 25.22 24.72 12.14
CA MET A 6 23.83 24.27 12.04
C MET A 6 23.71 23.36 10.83
N PRO A 7 23.14 22.14 10.97
CA PRO A 7 22.98 21.23 9.85
C PRO A 7 22.19 21.93 8.74
N LEU A 8 22.73 21.91 7.52
CA LEU A 8 22.07 22.46 6.35
C LEU A 8 20.72 21.75 6.19
N MET A 9 19.65 22.53 6.04
CA MET A 9 18.33 21.96 5.81
C MET A 9 18.29 21.30 4.44
N PRO A 10 17.86 20.03 4.32
CA PRO A 10 17.73 19.36 3.05
C PRO A 10 16.71 20.07 2.16
N THR A 11 16.98 19.99 0.87
CA THR A 11 16.27 20.62 -0.23
C THR A 11 15.87 19.56 -1.24
N LEU A 12 15.06 19.95 -2.22
CA LEU A 12 14.68 19.08 -3.33
C LEU A 12 15.89 18.55 -4.12
N ASP A 13 17.01 19.28 -4.15
CA ASP A 13 18.22 18.90 -4.87
C ASP A 13 19.04 17.81 -4.13
N ASP A 14 18.77 17.59 -2.84
CA ASP A 14 19.43 16.54 -2.06
C ASP A 14 18.80 15.15 -2.28
N LEU A 15 17.67 15.08 -2.98
CA LEU A 15 17.04 13.81 -3.37
C LEU A 15 17.71 13.22 -4.62
N PRO A 16 17.78 11.87 -4.74
CA PRO A 16 18.16 11.22 -5.98
C PRO A 16 17.38 11.77 -7.18
N PRO A 17 17.99 11.96 -8.36
CA PRO A 17 17.37 12.67 -9.49
C PRO A 17 15.97 12.18 -9.86
N TYR A 18 15.77 10.87 -9.94
CA TYR A 18 14.44 10.30 -10.23
C TYR A 18 13.42 10.59 -9.13
N ARG A 19 13.81 10.49 -7.85
CA ARG A 19 12.92 10.78 -6.71
C ARG A 19 12.49 12.25 -6.71
N ARG A 20 13.43 13.17 -6.99
CA ARG A 20 13.13 14.59 -7.21
C ARG A 20 12.11 14.77 -8.34
N ALA A 21 12.35 14.16 -9.50
CA ALA A 21 11.48 14.26 -10.66
C ALA A 21 10.07 13.71 -10.38
N LYS A 22 9.99 12.58 -9.66
CA LYS A 22 8.74 11.92 -9.29
C LYS A 22 7.93 12.75 -8.28
N LEU A 23 8.56 13.35 -7.29
CA LEU A 23 7.87 14.27 -6.36
C LEU A 23 7.33 15.50 -7.09
N LEU A 24 8.14 16.12 -7.96
CA LEU A 24 7.68 17.22 -8.81
C LEU A 24 6.47 16.80 -9.65
N TRP A 25 6.51 15.59 -10.22
CA TRP A 25 5.41 15.05 -10.99
C TRP A 25 4.14 14.88 -10.15
N ASP A 26 4.19 14.18 -9.01
CA ASP A 26 3.00 13.90 -8.19
C ASP A 26 2.39 15.19 -7.65
N PHE A 27 3.25 16.09 -7.19
CA PHE A 27 2.91 17.33 -6.50
C PHE A 27 2.98 18.58 -7.40
N ALA A 28 2.92 18.42 -8.73
CA ALA A 28 3.06 19.51 -9.70
C ALA A 28 2.18 20.74 -9.44
N HIS A 29 1.01 20.57 -8.82
CA HIS A 29 0.09 21.65 -8.48
C HIS A 29 0.63 22.61 -7.39
N PHE A 30 1.67 22.21 -6.64
CA PHE A 30 2.37 23.07 -5.70
C PHE A 30 3.53 23.86 -6.33
N GLY A 31 3.89 23.55 -7.59
CA GLY A 31 5.08 24.10 -8.25
C GLY A 31 6.40 23.65 -7.61
N VAL A 32 7.53 24.04 -8.19
CA VAL A 32 8.87 23.64 -7.70
C VAL A 32 9.10 24.11 -6.27
N TRP A 33 8.77 25.37 -5.96
CA TRP A 33 8.96 25.94 -4.63
C TRP A 33 8.13 25.20 -3.56
N GLY A 34 6.86 24.89 -3.83
CA GLY A 34 6.02 24.19 -2.86
C GLY A 34 6.47 22.74 -2.61
N VAL A 35 7.04 22.08 -3.63
CA VAL A 35 7.65 20.76 -3.45
C VAL A 35 8.96 20.84 -2.65
N ASP A 36 9.80 21.86 -2.89
CA ASP A 36 11.00 22.10 -2.07
C ASP A 36 10.66 22.38 -0.60
N GLN A 37 9.64 23.20 -0.34
CA GLN A 37 9.13 23.42 1.03
C GLN A 37 8.66 22.11 1.66
N LYS A 38 7.97 21.24 0.90
CA LYS A 38 7.54 19.92 1.40
C LYS A 38 8.72 19.05 1.85
N VAL A 39 9.88 19.11 1.17
CA VAL A 39 11.11 18.39 1.58
C VAL A 39 11.68 18.98 2.87
N ARG A 40 11.81 20.31 2.94
CA ARG A 40 12.31 21.01 4.14
C ARG A 40 11.44 20.73 5.36
N GLU A 41 10.13 20.79 5.20
CA GLU A 41 9.16 20.58 6.26
C GLU A 41 9.05 19.13 6.73
N ALA A 42 9.57 18.17 5.96
CA ALA A 42 9.55 16.76 6.33
C ALA A 42 10.62 16.43 7.39
N VAL A 43 11.64 17.28 7.54
CA VAL A 43 12.72 17.07 8.51
C VAL A 43 12.15 16.95 9.92
N GLY A 44 12.50 15.85 10.59
CA GLY A 44 12.03 15.55 11.94
C GLY A 44 10.56 15.13 12.03
N LYS A 45 9.82 15.05 10.91
CA LYS A 45 8.45 14.52 10.89
C LYS A 45 8.47 13.01 10.65
N PRO A 46 7.56 12.25 11.26
CA PRO A 46 7.44 10.83 10.98
C PRO A 46 6.92 10.60 9.56
N CYS A 47 7.51 9.64 8.85
CA CYS A 47 6.97 9.16 7.58
C CYS A 47 5.83 8.18 7.83
N HIS A 48 4.70 8.37 7.15
CA HIS A 48 3.57 7.45 7.28
C HIS A 48 3.83 6.14 6.51
N VAL A 49 3.91 5.05 7.27
CA VAL A 49 3.78 3.68 6.79
C VAL A 49 2.51 3.06 7.37
N ASN A 50 2.05 1.96 6.78
CA ASN A 50 0.95 1.20 7.37
C ASN A 50 1.31 0.76 8.79
N GLY A 51 0.26 0.57 9.60
CA GLY A 51 0.31 0.42 11.05
C GLY A 51 1.22 -0.69 11.60
N PRO A 52 1.04 -1.11 12.85
CA PRO A 52 1.97 -2.03 13.50
C PRO A 52 2.13 -3.32 12.71
N VAL A 53 3.35 -3.87 12.71
CA VAL A 53 3.61 -5.22 12.20
C VAL A 53 2.87 -6.19 13.12
N PRO A 54 1.96 -7.02 12.61
CA PRO A 54 1.26 -7.99 13.42
C PRO A 54 2.17 -9.16 13.77
N ASP A 55 1.91 -9.80 14.89
CA ASP A 55 2.73 -10.93 15.37
C ASP A 55 2.61 -12.15 14.43
N PRO A 56 3.73 -12.73 13.98
CA PRO A 56 3.69 -13.97 13.22
C PRO A 56 3.37 -15.19 14.11
N PRO A 57 2.87 -16.30 13.55
CA PRO A 57 2.49 -16.48 12.15
C PRO A 57 1.11 -15.89 11.83
N ARG A 58 0.89 -15.56 10.55
CA ARG A 58 -0.45 -15.34 10.03
C ARG A 58 -1.11 -16.66 9.67
N VAL A 59 -2.27 -16.90 10.24
CA VAL A 59 -3.06 -18.13 10.01
C VAL A 59 -4.50 -17.79 9.70
N ALA A 60 -5.18 -18.69 9.00
CA ALA A 60 -6.60 -18.62 8.77
C ALA A 60 -7.32 -19.47 9.82
N VAL A 61 -8.28 -18.89 10.54
CA VAL A 61 -9.04 -19.58 11.59
C VAL A 61 -10.50 -19.64 11.18
N LEU A 62 -11.12 -20.81 11.25
CA LEU A 62 -12.55 -20.95 10.94
C LEU A 62 -13.35 -20.25 12.03
N GLY A 63 -14.34 -19.45 11.65
CA GLY A 63 -15.29 -18.85 12.57
C GLY A 63 -16.57 -19.68 12.68
N ASP A 64 -17.29 -19.49 13.78
CA ASP A 64 -18.67 -20.00 13.95
C ASP A 64 -19.68 -19.45 12.92
N ASP A 65 -19.28 -18.43 12.15
CA ASP A 65 -19.99 -17.93 10.97
C ASP A 65 -19.73 -18.74 9.68
N GLY A 66 -18.94 -19.82 9.78
CA GLY A 66 -18.61 -20.71 8.67
C GLY A 66 -17.59 -20.14 7.67
N ARG A 67 -16.93 -19.04 8.00
CA ARG A 67 -15.89 -18.41 7.16
C ARG A 67 -14.54 -18.45 7.84
N PHE A 68 -13.47 -18.35 7.05
CA PHE A 68 -12.12 -18.22 7.59
C PHE A 68 -11.79 -16.74 7.84
N HIS A 69 -11.20 -16.47 9.00
CA HIS A 69 -10.79 -15.17 9.48
C HIS A 69 -9.27 -15.14 9.58
N LEU A 70 -8.65 -14.01 9.21
CA LEU A 70 -7.21 -13.88 9.31
C LEU A 70 -6.82 -13.54 10.75
N MET A 71 -5.95 -14.34 11.34
CA MET A 71 -5.38 -14.11 12.66
C MET A 71 -3.86 -13.91 12.63
N SER A 72 -3.36 -13.16 13.60
CA SER A 72 -1.94 -12.95 13.89
C SER A 72 -1.76 -12.81 15.39
N GLY A 73 -1.04 -13.74 16.01
CA GLY A 73 -1.11 -13.92 17.46
C GLY A 73 -2.56 -14.05 17.92
N ASP A 74 -2.96 -13.23 18.88
CA ASP A 74 -4.33 -13.19 19.41
C ASP A 74 -5.22 -12.15 18.71
N GLN A 75 -4.81 -11.58 17.58
CA GLN A 75 -5.56 -10.54 16.88
C GLN A 75 -6.25 -11.07 15.61
N MET A 76 -7.57 -10.86 15.52
CA MET A 76 -8.35 -11.08 14.30
C MET A 76 -8.46 -9.81 13.45
N HIS A 77 -7.95 -9.84 12.21
CA HIS A 77 -7.77 -8.64 11.37
C HIS A 77 -9.07 -8.06 10.79
N CYS A 78 -10.11 -8.88 10.62
CA CYS A 78 -11.43 -8.43 10.18
C CYS A 78 -12.22 -7.71 11.29
N SER A 79 -11.71 -7.71 12.52
CA SER A 79 -12.30 -7.04 13.67
C SER A 79 -11.36 -5.99 14.25
N LYS A 80 -11.92 -4.95 14.88
CA LYS A 80 -11.12 -3.90 15.53
C LYS A 80 -10.60 -4.32 16.90
N LYS A 81 -11.35 -5.15 17.62
CA LYS A 81 -11.02 -5.60 18.97
C LYS A 81 -11.90 -6.79 19.38
N PRO A 82 -11.41 -7.65 20.29
CA PRO A 82 -12.23 -8.67 20.90
C PRO A 82 -13.23 -8.05 21.89
N PHE A 83 -14.36 -8.71 22.06
CA PHE A 83 -15.36 -8.46 23.10
C PHE A 83 -15.66 -9.78 23.82
N ASP A 84 -16.37 -9.71 24.96
CA ASP A 84 -16.80 -10.90 25.71
C ASP A 84 -17.63 -11.87 24.86
N GLN A 85 -18.29 -11.36 23.81
CA GLN A 85 -19.14 -12.12 22.88
C GLN A 85 -18.37 -12.65 21.66
N GLY A 86 -17.08 -12.35 21.53
CA GLY A 86 -16.24 -12.68 20.38
C GLY A 86 -15.75 -11.44 19.61
N TRP A 87 -15.40 -11.63 18.34
CA TRP A 87 -14.84 -10.60 17.47
C TRP A 87 -15.94 -9.86 16.71
N GLU A 88 -16.12 -8.57 17.01
CA GLU A 88 -17.16 -7.76 16.35
C GLU A 88 -16.83 -7.58 14.86
N HIS A 89 -17.81 -7.92 14.03
CA HIS A 89 -17.84 -7.64 12.61
C HIS A 89 -18.95 -6.65 12.30
N ARG A 90 -18.72 -5.82 11.27
CA ARG A 90 -19.67 -4.79 10.84
C ARG A 90 -19.78 -4.76 9.32
N GLN A 91 -21.01 -4.68 8.83
CA GLN A 91 -21.30 -4.47 7.42
C GLN A 91 -22.30 -3.32 7.28
N TYR A 92 -22.01 -2.42 6.34
CA TYR A 92 -22.92 -1.34 5.95
C TYR A 92 -23.63 -1.76 4.68
N CYS A 93 -24.95 -1.88 4.76
CA CYS A 93 -25.80 -2.12 3.61
C CYS A 93 -26.50 -0.81 3.27
N SER A 94 -26.20 -0.24 2.11
CA SER A 94 -26.78 1.02 1.67
C SER A 94 -27.64 0.79 0.42
N TRP A 95 -28.79 1.45 0.35
CA TRP A 95 -29.71 1.40 -0.79
C TRP A 95 -30.47 2.72 -0.91
N SER A 96 -30.96 3.05 -2.11
CA SER A 96 -31.90 4.14 -2.34
C SER A 96 -33.33 3.60 -2.26
N ALA A 97 -34.17 4.22 -1.44
CA ALA A 97 -35.61 3.94 -1.43
C ALA A 97 -36.34 4.92 -2.36
N SER A 98 -37.26 4.40 -3.16
CA SER A 98 -38.16 5.15 -4.04
C SER A 98 -39.58 4.61 -3.95
N ASP A 99 -40.56 5.36 -4.44
CA ASP A 99 -41.98 4.94 -4.44
C ASP A 99 -42.22 3.67 -5.25
N THR A 100 -41.32 3.31 -6.16
CA THR A 100 -41.39 2.10 -6.99
C THR A 100 -40.57 0.92 -6.46
N GLY A 101 -39.86 1.10 -5.33
CA GLY A 101 -39.11 0.03 -4.67
C GLY A 101 -37.73 0.44 -4.16
N THR A 102 -36.91 -0.57 -3.84
CA THR A 102 -35.52 -0.39 -3.41
C THR A 102 -34.58 -0.54 -4.60
N ALA A 103 -33.61 0.36 -4.70
CA ALA A 103 -32.58 0.35 -5.73
C ALA A 103 -31.18 0.46 -5.10
N PRO A 104 -30.12 0.05 -5.80
CA PRO A 104 -28.75 0.32 -5.37
C PRO A 104 -28.48 1.82 -5.13
N VAL A 105 -27.49 2.12 -4.31
CA VAL A 105 -27.05 3.51 -4.05
C VAL A 105 -26.68 4.22 -5.36
N GLY A 106 -27.27 5.39 -5.61
CA GLY A 106 -26.98 6.22 -6.79
C GLY A 106 -28.23 6.67 -7.55
N ASP A 107 -29.37 6.03 -7.31
CA ASP A 107 -30.65 6.48 -7.87
C ASP A 107 -31.22 7.67 -7.10
N PRO A 108 -31.96 8.57 -7.79
CA PRO A 108 -32.61 9.73 -7.18
C PRO A 108 -33.70 9.25 -6.20
N GLY A 109 -33.34 9.14 -4.93
CA GLY A 109 -34.19 8.66 -3.85
C GLY A 109 -33.54 8.89 -2.49
N GLN A 110 -34.27 8.63 -1.41
CA GLN A 110 -33.72 8.76 -0.07
C GLN A 110 -32.75 7.61 0.19
N SER A 111 -31.46 7.94 0.35
CA SER A 111 -30.44 6.96 0.73
C SER A 111 -30.72 6.46 2.15
N GLN A 112 -30.85 5.15 2.29
CA GLN A 112 -30.89 4.46 3.57
C GLN A 112 -29.59 3.66 3.77
N THR A 113 -29.21 3.47 5.02
CA THR A 113 -28.04 2.65 5.38
C THR A 113 -28.35 1.90 6.65
N LEU A 114 -28.20 0.58 6.60
CA LEU A 114 -28.28 -0.31 7.75
C LEU A 114 -26.87 -0.72 8.18
N ASP A 115 -26.57 -0.52 9.46
CA ASP A 115 -25.37 -1.04 10.11
C ASP A 115 -25.72 -2.39 10.74
N HIS A 116 -25.28 -3.47 10.11
CA HIS A 116 -25.43 -4.82 10.65
C HIS A 116 -24.15 -5.22 11.40
N ARG A 117 -24.32 -5.73 12.63
CA ARG A 117 -23.22 -6.18 13.48
C ARG A 117 -23.46 -7.60 13.94
N TRP A 118 -22.41 -8.39 13.95
CA TRP A 118 -22.39 -9.74 14.49
C TRP A 118 -21.05 -10.00 15.15
N PHE A 119 -20.98 -11.05 15.96
CA PHE A 119 -19.76 -11.49 16.63
C PHE A 119 -19.36 -12.84 16.09
N VAL A 120 -18.06 -13.07 15.98
CA VAL A 120 -17.49 -14.33 15.51
C VAL A 120 -16.58 -14.89 16.59
N ASN A 121 -16.73 -16.18 16.86
CA ASN A 121 -15.80 -16.94 17.69
C ASN A 121 -14.91 -17.81 16.80
N ALA A 122 -13.62 -17.87 17.14
CA ALA A 122 -12.68 -18.76 16.49
C ALA A 122 -12.98 -20.22 16.87
N GLU A 123 -13.17 -21.07 15.86
CA GLU A 123 -13.38 -22.50 15.98
C GLU A 123 -12.15 -23.24 15.43
N GLY A 124 -11.44 -23.94 16.32
CA GLY A 124 -10.34 -24.83 15.96
C GLY A 124 -8.98 -24.16 15.78
N GLU A 125 -8.04 -24.94 15.25
CA GLU A 125 -6.65 -24.50 15.01
C GLU A 125 -6.53 -23.69 13.72
N GLY A 126 -5.55 -22.79 13.68
CA GLY A 126 -5.24 -22.02 12.49
C GLY A 126 -4.64 -22.90 11.38
N VAL A 127 -5.13 -22.71 10.16
CA VAL A 127 -4.60 -23.36 8.95
C VAL A 127 -3.75 -22.38 8.11
N PRO A 128 -2.84 -22.87 7.25
CA PRO A 128 -2.09 -22.03 6.32
C PRO A 128 -3.01 -21.20 5.41
N LEU A 129 -2.58 -19.99 5.04
CA LEU A 129 -3.43 -19.09 4.26
C LEU A 129 -3.68 -19.61 2.84
N GLU A 130 -2.71 -20.31 2.27
CA GLU A 130 -2.75 -20.90 0.94
C GLU A 130 -3.73 -22.09 0.81
N SER A 131 -4.15 -22.69 1.94
CA SER A 131 -5.14 -23.76 1.92
C SER A 131 -6.59 -23.27 1.86
N VAL A 132 -6.80 -21.95 1.97
CA VAL A 132 -8.14 -21.35 2.04
C VAL A 132 -8.44 -20.60 0.74
N SER A 133 -9.48 -21.03 0.03
CA SER A 133 -9.94 -20.36 -1.19
C SER A 133 -10.57 -19.00 -0.90
N ALA A 134 -10.55 -18.09 -1.88
CA ALA A 134 -11.03 -16.72 -1.71
C ALA A 134 -12.53 -16.65 -1.33
N GLU A 135 -13.31 -17.63 -1.78
CA GLU A 135 -14.73 -17.77 -1.52
C GLU A 135 -15.03 -18.08 -0.04
N GLN A 136 -14.06 -18.65 0.67
CA GLN A 136 -14.17 -19.02 2.08
C GLN A 136 -13.70 -17.90 3.02
N HIS A 137 -13.11 -16.82 2.49
CA HIS A 137 -12.61 -15.71 3.30
C HIS A 137 -13.77 -14.94 3.94
N CYS A 138 -13.54 -14.48 5.17
CA CYS A 138 -14.37 -13.46 5.78
C CYS A 138 -14.33 -12.18 4.93
N ALA A 139 -15.51 -11.72 4.52
CA ALA A 139 -15.68 -10.47 3.77
C ALA A 139 -15.84 -9.24 4.69
N GLY A 140 -15.89 -9.46 6.01
CA GLY A 140 -16.06 -8.41 7.00
C GLY A 140 -14.82 -7.54 7.20
N GLY A 141 -15.04 -6.26 7.50
CA GLY A 141 -13.99 -5.26 7.73
C GLY A 141 -14.13 -4.04 6.82
N GLY A 142 -14.00 -2.84 7.38
CA GLY A 142 -14.12 -1.59 6.64
C GLY A 142 -13.03 -1.45 5.57
N TYR A 143 -13.42 -1.33 4.29
CA TYR A 143 -12.57 -1.02 3.12
C TYR A 143 -11.34 -1.93 2.84
N GLY A 144 -10.98 -2.87 3.72
CA GLY A 144 -9.63 -3.43 3.79
C GLY A 144 -9.48 -4.95 3.58
N GLY A 145 -10.56 -5.71 3.36
CA GLY A 145 -10.49 -7.17 3.22
C GLY A 145 -9.50 -7.66 2.14
N PHE A 146 -9.25 -6.86 1.10
CA PHE A 146 -8.26 -7.18 0.04
C PHE A 146 -6.80 -7.02 0.45
N HIS A 147 -6.52 -6.36 1.58
CA HIS A 147 -5.16 -6.01 1.98
C HIS A 147 -4.61 -6.90 3.08
N PHE A 148 -5.45 -7.67 3.78
CA PHE A 148 -5.02 -8.54 4.87
C PHE A 148 -4.80 -9.98 4.42
N TRP A 149 -5.64 -10.47 3.51
CA TRP A 149 -5.45 -11.78 2.88
C TRP A 149 -4.33 -11.74 1.84
N PRO A 150 -3.62 -12.86 1.60
CA PRO A 150 -2.72 -12.98 0.47
C PRO A 150 -3.49 -12.64 -0.81
N PRO A 151 -2.94 -11.76 -1.65
CA PRO A 151 -3.62 -11.38 -2.88
C PRO A 151 -3.60 -12.55 -3.86
N PRO A 152 -4.54 -12.56 -4.82
CA PRO A 152 -4.57 -13.59 -5.85
C PRO A 152 -3.25 -13.61 -6.67
N PRO A 153 -2.97 -14.72 -7.37
CA PRO A 153 -1.83 -14.80 -8.27
C PRO A 153 -1.78 -13.62 -9.25
N ALA A 154 -0.59 -13.11 -9.53
CA ALA A 154 -0.43 -12.05 -10.53
C ALA A 154 -0.89 -12.54 -11.91
N LYS A 155 -1.47 -11.62 -12.70
CA LYS A 155 -2.01 -11.94 -14.03
C LYS A 155 -0.92 -12.41 -15.00
N THR A 156 0.25 -11.80 -14.97
CA THR A 156 1.36 -12.12 -15.88
C THR A 156 2.30 -13.14 -15.27
N ALA A 157 2.74 -14.11 -16.07
CA ALA A 157 3.62 -15.19 -15.61
C ALA A 157 4.97 -14.67 -15.07
N VAL A 158 5.51 -13.61 -15.69
CA VAL A 158 6.78 -13.00 -15.23
C VAL A 158 6.62 -12.40 -13.83
N VAL A 159 5.55 -11.63 -13.59
CA VAL A 159 5.31 -11.05 -12.26
C VAL A 159 5.05 -12.15 -11.23
N ARG A 160 4.36 -13.26 -11.59
CA ARG A 160 4.22 -14.40 -10.67
C ARG A 160 5.57 -14.97 -10.23
N ARG A 161 6.51 -15.15 -11.16
CA ARG A 161 7.87 -15.63 -10.84
C ARG A 161 8.65 -14.65 -9.97
N LEU A 162 8.59 -13.36 -10.27
CA LEU A 162 9.21 -12.32 -9.44
C LEU A 162 8.64 -12.33 -8.02
N ARG A 163 7.31 -12.44 -7.87
CA ARG A 163 6.67 -12.55 -6.56
C ARG A 163 7.14 -13.80 -5.83
N ALA A 164 7.14 -14.96 -6.47
CA ALA A 164 7.61 -16.20 -5.86
C ALA A 164 9.07 -16.09 -5.35
N ALA A 165 9.98 -15.55 -6.18
CA ALA A 165 11.38 -15.36 -5.79
C ALA A 165 11.54 -14.38 -4.60
N LEU A 166 10.75 -13.30 -4.59
CA LEU A 166 10.74 -12.35 -3.47
C LEU A 166 10.18 -12.96 -2.19
N VAL A 167 9.11 -13.77 -2.29
CA VAL A 167 8.52 -14.46 -1.14
C VAL A 167 9.49 -15.49 -0.58
N GLU A 168 10.17 -16.25 -1.43
CA GLU A 168 11.16 -17.24 -1.03
C GLU A 168 12.36 -16.60 -0.31
N ALA A 169 12.87 -15.48 -0.84
CA ALA A 169 14.07 -14.84 -0.29
C ALA A 169 13.79 -13.96 0.95
N LEU A 170 12.65 -13.27 0.98
CA LEU A 170 12.40 -12.16 1.92
C LEU A 170 11.06 -12.28 2.68
N GLY A 171 10.31 -13.36 2.44
CA GLY A 171 9.01 -13.60 3.07
C GLY A 171 7.83 -12.95 2.33
N PRO A 172 6.59 -13.37 2.67
CA PRO A 172 5.37 -13.02 1.94
C PRO A 172 4.83 -11.62 2.24
N ASP A 173 5.36 -10.95 3.25
CA ASP A 173 4.86 -9.66 3.73
C ASP A 173 5.43 -8.48 2.97
N CYS A 174 4.82 -7.32 3.15
CA CYS A 174 5.28 -6.07 2.58
C CYS A 174 6.69 -5.75 3.10
N HIS A 175 7.67 -5.69 2.20
CA HIS A 175 9.08 -5.42 2.52
C HIS A 175 9.35 -3.96 2.93
N LEU A 176 8.32 -3.10 2.97
CA LEU A 176 8.40 -1.76 3.55
C LEU A 176 7.76 -1.68 4.94
N CYS A 177 6.50 -2.10 5.10
CA CYS A 177 5.79 -1.90 6.36
C CYS A 177 5.72 -3.14 7.24
N GLY A 178 5.95 -4.35 6.72
CA GLY A 178 5.72 -5.63 7.40
C GLY A 178 4.26 -5.94 7.74
N ALA A 179 3.41 -4.92 7.87
CA ALA A 179 2.06 -5.02 8.41
C ALA A 179 1.03 -5.76 7.56
N LEU A 180 1.23 -5.83 6.25
CA LEU A 180 0.27 -6.38 5.29
C LEU A 180 0.98 -7.32 4.32
N PRO A 181 0.30 -8.33 3.74
CA PRO A 181 0.88 -9.16 2.69
C PRO A 181 1.37 -8.33 1.50
N GLY A 182 2.49 -8.77 0.95
CA GLY A 182 3.08 -8.21 -0.25
C GLY A 182 2.25 -8.54 -1.49
N ALA A 183 1.89 -7.51 -2.25
CA ALA A 183 0.97 -7.62 -3.39
C ALA A 183 1.55 -7.21 -4.74
N MET A 184 2.45 -6.25 -4.72
CA MET A 184 2.98 -5.59 -5.90
C MET A 184 4.50 -5.77 -5.91
N VAL A 185 5.06 -6.15 -7.07
CA VAL A 185 6.51 -6.11 -7.26
C VAL A 185 6.86 -4.67 -7.54
N ASP A 186 7.50 -4.05 -6.57
CA ASP A 186 7.96 -2.67 -6.67
C ASP A 186 9.36 -2.63 -7.31
N HIS A 187 9.61 -1.61 -8.11
CA HIS A 187 10.86 -1.46 -8.85
C HIS A 187 11.24 0.01 -8.93
N ASP A 188 12.54 0.23 -9.08
CA ASP A 188 13.13 1.52 -9.37
C ASP A 188 12.92 1.82 -10.85
N TYR A 189 12.22 2.91 -11.15
CA TYR A 189 11.94 3.33 -12.52
C TYR A 189 13.17 3.89 -13.25
N SER A 190 14.22 4.28 -12.53
CA SER A 190 15.45 4.78 -13.13
C SER A 190 16.37 3.65 -13.61
N THR A 191 16.39 2.53 -12.89
CA THR A 191 17.25 1.38 -13.19
C THR A 191 16.49 0.17 -13.74
N GLY A 192 15.17 0.13 -13.59
CA GLY A 192 14.34 -1.04 -13.87
C GLY A 192 14.50 -2.18 -12.85
N MET A 193 15.31 -2.01 -11.80
CA MET A 193 15.61 -3.06 -10.84
C MET A 193 14.51 -3.19 -9.78
N VAL A 194 14.18 -4.42 -9.42
CA VAL A 194 13.19 -4.72 -8.38
C VAL A 194 13.73 -4.29 -7.02
N ARG A 195 12.93 -3.52 -6.28
CA ARG A 195 13.26 -3.08 -4.92
C ARG A 195 12.71 -4.03 -3.85
N GLY A 196 11.54 -4.62 -4.08
CA GLY A 196 10.93 -5.60 -3.18
C GLY A 196 9.46 -5.88 -3.47
N LEU A 197 8.80 -6.59 -2.56
CA LEU A 197 7.39 -6.91 -2.61
C LEU A 197 6.63 -5.99 -1.64
N LEU A 198 5.76 -5.12 -2.16
CA LEU A 198 5.01 -4.15 -1.37
C LEU A 198 3.52 -4.47 -1.31
N CYS A 199 2.86 -4.18 -0.18
CA CYS A 199 1.41 -4.10 -0.17
C CYS A 199 0.92 -2.97 -1.10
N ARG A 200 -0.34 -3.04 -1.55
CA ARG A 200 -0.87 -2.07 -2.53
C ARG A 200 -0.78 -0.60 -2.06
N LEU A 201 -0.95 -0.34 -0.76
CA LEU A 201 -0.92 1.02 -0.21
C LEU A 201 0.52 1.57 -0.11
N CYS A 202 1.46 0.74 0.36
CA CYS A 202 2.88 1.08 0.33
C CYS A 202 3.36 1.35 -1.10
N ASN A 203 3.07 0.44 -2.04
CA ASN A 203 3.47 0.60 -3.45
C ASN A 203 2.90 1.88 -4.08
N ARG A 204 1.70 2.31 -3.68
CA ARG A 204 1.11 3.54 -4.21
C ARG A 204 1.82 4.79 -3.71
N THR A 205 2.26 4.79 -2.45
CA THR A 205 2.67 6.01 -1.73
C THR A 205 4.17 6.06 -1.43
N VAL A 206 4.94 5.05 -1.81
CA VAL A 206 6.39 4.99 -1.52
C VAL A 206 7.13 6.16 -2.17
N GLU A 207 6.82 6.44 -3.43
CA GLU A 207 7.39 7.53 -4.23
C GLU A 207 6.95 8.95 -3.79
N GLU A 208 5.90 9.05 -2.97
CA GLU A 208 5.42 10.33 -2.44
C GLU A 208 6.23 10.82 -1.23
N CYS A 209 7.22 10.03 -0.78
CA CYS A 209 8.03 10.34 0.40
C CYS A 209 9.01 11.51 0.13
N PRO A 210 8.88 12.64 0.86
CA PRO A 210 9.75 13.79 0.68
C PRO A 210 11.07 13.71 1.47
N HIS A 211 11.24 12.75 2.37
CA HIS A 211 12.45 12.64 3.19
C HIS A 211 13.64 12.16 2.36
N VAL A 212 14.80 12.80 2.51
CA VAL A 212 16.05 12.35 1.86
C VAL A 212 16.49 11.00 2.41
N ASP A 213 16.51 10.88 3.73
CA ASP A 213 16.93 9.72 4.53
C ASP A 213 16.10 9.61 5.84
N GLY A 214 16.48 8.69 6.73
CA GLY A 214 16.05 8.71 8.12
C GLY A 214 14.59 8.33 8.36
N CYS A 215 13.89 7.83 7.32
CA CYS A 215 12.54 7.30 7.44
C CYS A 215 12.37 5.99 6.66
N PRO A 216 11.40 5.13 7.01
CA PRO A 216 11.27 3.80 6.41
C PRO A 216 11.15 3.81 4.88
N LYS A 217 10.41 4.77 4.30
CA LYS A 217 10.27 4.89 2.84
C LYS A 217 11.57 5.31 2.16
N ALA A 218 12.29 6.27 2.74
CA ALA A 218 13.57 6.72 2.21
C ALA A 218 14.61 5.60 2.29
N GLU A 219 14.70 4.91 3.42
CA GLU A 219 15.58 3.75 3.59
C GLU A 219 15.25 2.63 2.61
N TYR A 220 13.97 2.30 2.43
CA TYR A 220 13.55 1.31 1.44
C TYR A 220 13.96 1.68 0.00
N MET A 221 13.88 2.97 -0.38
CA MET A 221 14.27 3.40 -1.72
C MET A 221 15.78 3.51 -1.90
N ASN A 222 16.51 3.95 -0.88
CA ASN A 222 17.95 4.14 -0.92
C ASN A 222 18.72 2.82 -0.75
N ASN A 223 18.17 1.90 0.04
CA ASN A 223 18.76 0.61 0.39
C ASN A 223 17.73 -0.52 0.19
N PRO A 224 17.32 -0.81 -1.06
CA PRO A 224 16.19 -1.70 -1.30
C PRO A 224 16.48 -3.15 -0.86
N PRO A 225 15.55 -3.80 -0.17
CA PRO A 225 15.78 -5.14 0.41
C PRO A 225 16.08 -6.21 -0.64
N ALA A 226 15.53 -6.08 -1.84
CA ALA A 226 15.79 -7.03 -2.94
C ALA A 226 17.02 -6.71 -3.79
N ALA A 227 17.82 -5.69 -3.47
CA ALA A 227 18.97 -5.26 -4.28
C ALA A 227 19.93 -6.42 -4.61
N HIS A 228 20.22 -7.25 -3.61
CA HIS A 228 21.14 -8.39 -3.72
C HIS A 228 20.64 -9.52 -4.63
N LEU A 229 19.34 -9.55 -4.95
CA LEU A 229 18.76 -10.54 -5.86
C LEU A 229 18.96 -10.16 -7.34
N ALA A 230 19.33 -8.91 -7.63
CA ALA A 230 19.58 -8.40 -8.98
C ALA A 230 18.45 -8.73 -9.99
N LEU A 231 17.19 -8.70 -9.53
CA LEU A 231 16.03 -8.98 -10.37
C LEU A 231 15.64 -7.74 -11.17
N ALA A 232 15.43 -7.90 -12.48
CA ALA A 232 14.93 -6.85 -13.36
C ALA A 232 13.41 -6.92 -13.52
N TYR A 233 12.74 -5.77 -13.42
CA TYR A 233 11.32 -5.64 -13.72
C TYR A 233 11.12 -5.47 -15.24
N PRO A 234 10.13 -6.15 -15.87
CA PRO A 234 9.95 -6.08 -17.31
C PRO A 234 9.52 -4.67 -17.77
N PRO A 235 10.29 -3.99 -18.64
CA PRO A 235 10.00 -2.60 -19.03
C PRO A 235 8.62 -2.42 -19.67
N TYR A 236 8.17 -3.38 -20.49
CA TYR A 236 6.85 -3.34 -21.13
C TYR A 236 5.66 -3.48 -20.16
N LEU A 237 5.92 -3.78 -18.89
CA LEU A 237 4.92 -3.80 -17.81
C LEU A 237 5.02 -2.57 -16.90
N ALA A 238 6.00 -1.70 -17.10
CA ALA A 238 6.13 -0.47 -16.34
C ALA A 238 4.95 0.46 -16.65
N TYR A 239 4.51 1.20 -15.63
CA TYR A 239 3.40 2.12 -15.79
C TYR A 239 3.84 3.36 -16.57
N GLU A 240 3.12 3.67 -17.65
CA GLU A 240 3.26 4.92 -18.38
C GLU A 240 2.02 5.80 -18.19
N PRO A 241 2.18 7.08 -17.82
CA PRO A 241 1.06 7.99 -17.70
C PRO A 241 0.49 8.33 -19.08
N LYS A 242 -0.83 8.54 -19.13
CA LYS A 242 -1.50 9.03 -20.34
C LYS A 242 -0.92 10.37 -20.80
N GLU A 243 -0.89 10.60 -22.11
CA GLU A 243 -0.38 11.84 -22.71
C GLU A 243 -1.09 13.09 -22.17
N SER A 244 -2.40 13.02 -21.93
CA SER A 244 -3.17 14.13 -21.35
C SER A 244 -2.75 14.47 -19.92
N THR A 245 -2.48 13.45 -19.09
CA THR A 245 -1.93 13.64 -17.75
C THR A 245 -0.57 14.31 -17.84
N ARG A 246 0.28 13.89 -18.79
CA ARG A 246 1.59 14.50 -19.03
C ARG A 246 1.50 15.96 -19.42
N LYS A 247 0.69 16.30 -20.43
CA LYS A 247 0.48 17.69 -20.88
C LYS A 247 0.06 18.60 -19.72
N ARG A 248 -0.89 18.15 -18.91
CA ARG A 248 -1.34 18.89 -17.71
C ARG A 248 -0.22 19.11 -16.69
N LYS A 249 0.63 18.11 -16.45
CA LYS A 249 1.74 18.23 -15.49
C LYS A 249 2.82 19.21 -15.99
N ILE A 250 3.11 19.17 -17.29
CA ILE A 250 4.03 20.13 -17.93
C ILE A 250 3.49 21.55 -17.86
N GLU A 251 2.19 21.74 -18.12
CA GLU A 251 1.54 23.05 -18.00
C GLU A 251 1.68 23.65 -16.58
N LEU A 252 1.51 22.82 -15.54
CA LEU A 252 1.65 23.26 -14.15
C LEU A 252 3.09 23.61 -13.75
N LEU A 253 4.09 22.91 -14.29
CA LEU A 253 5.50 23.07 -13.91
C LEU A 253 6.30 23.99 -14.84
N GLY A 254 5.85 24.16 -16.08
CA GLY A 254 6.61 24.80 -17.16
C GLY A 254 7.66 23.89 -17.83
N PHE A 255 7.82 22.63 -17.37
CA PHE A 255 8.76 21.64 -17.92
C PHE A 255 8.31 20.21 -17.62
N ASP A 256 8.90 19.21 -18.30
CA ASP A 256 8.66 17.80 -18.01
C ASP A 256 9.74 17.27 -17.04
N PRO A 257 9.43 17.08 -15.74
CA PRO A 257 10.43 16.63 -14.78
C PRO A 257 10.92 15.20 -15.06
N LEU A 258 10.17 14.39 -15.82
CA LEU A 258 10.49 12.99 -16.11
C LEU A 258 11.06 12.78 -17.52
N ALA A 259 11.51 13.83 -18.20
CA ALA A 259 11.99 13.74 -19.59
C ALA A 259 13.13 12.73 -19.79
N GLU A 260 14.06 12.64 -18.84
CA GLU A 260 15.27 11.82 -18.92
C GLU A 260 15.02 10.31 -18.75
N TRP A 261 13.86 9.91 -18.21
CA TRP A 261 13.52 8.49 -17.94
C TRP A 261 12.45 7.94 -18.88
N ARG A 262 12.23 8.61 -20.02
CA ARG A 262 11.21 8.24 -21.02
C ARG A 262 11.79 7.95 -22.41
N SER A 263 13.11 8.03 -22.57
CA SER A 263 13.85 7.70 -23.80
C SER A 263 14.05 6.21 -23.98
#